data_AF-A0A951G4G6-F1
#
_entry.id   AF-A0A951G4G6-F1
#
_cell.length_a   1.000
_cell.length_b   1.000
_cell.length_c   1.000
_cell.angle_alpha   90.00
_cell.angle_beta   90.00
_cell.angle_gamma   90.00
#
_symmetry.space_group_name_H-M   'P 1'
#
loop_
_entity.id
_entity.type
_entity.pdbx_description
1 polymer ?
#
loop_
_entity_poly.entity_id
_entity_poly.type
_entity_poly.pdbx_seq_one_letter_code
_entity_poly.pdbx_strand_id
1 'polypeptide(L)'
;MSERSDSSLGIRTVEWLRDHGARGLVNTVENWYYSLSAPSKGGPGIRALPTQAGAYAGASASGATPTRRVRVHHYYRPPRIQPIIHPALPGEGVWHGTFAAGGSRPPVLITSYRPNADYPSIVAGVAWIDHTRATVHLYPGAQEPAIPIPNRGPEEVPTALRGGLVATFNSGFKLADSGGGLVLHGHTYAPMHDGTATIVGYRSGRVDVAAWTGGPDAGPDVVFARQDLPLIVNHGHVNPNLSDGPEWGATLGNRVFVWRSAVGIDRHGNLIYAAANDQTVGSLAQIMVHAGAVRAMELDINAYWPSFITYRFPGAGHPANLLADMIRSPLRYLTPDDRDFFAVYLR
;
A
#
# COMPACT_ATOMS: atom_id res chain seq x y z
N MET A 1 24.67 -22.03 0.85
CA MET A 1 24.90 -20.97 -0.16
C MET A 1 23.97 -19.83 0.20
N SER A 2 24.46 -18.59 0.27
CA SER A 2 23.59 -17.41 0.48
C SER A 2 22.60 -17.34 -0.67
N GLU A 3 21.31 -17.41 -0.41
CA GLU A 3 20.28 -17.07 -1.41
C GLU A 3 20.52 -15.64 -1.92
N ARG A 4 20.15 -15.39 -3.19
CA ARG A 4 20.24 -14.06 -3.80
C ARG A 4 19.29 -13.14 -3.03
N SER A 5 19.80 -11.96 -2.64
CA SER A 5 19.04 -11.00 -1.84
C SER A 5 19.35 -9.59 -2.26
N ASP A 6 18.31 -8.75 -2.36
CA ASP A 6 18.42 -7.32 -2.60
C ASP A 6 18.34 -6.48 -1.30
N SER A 7 18.18 -7.17 -0.16
CA SER A 7 18.22 -6.59 1.18
C SER A 7 19.64 -6.38 1.71
N SER A 8 19.83 -5.35 2.55
CA SER A 8 21.14 -5.10 3.17
C SER A 8 21.51 -6.23 4.16
N LEU A 9 22.80 -6.43 4.42
CA LEU A 9 23.27 -7.46 5.37
C LEU A 9 22.64 -7.32 6.76
N GLY A 10 22.41 -6.08 7.23
CA GLY A 10 21.74 -5.81 8.50
C GLY A 10 20.31 -6.34 8.52
N ILE A 11 19.51 -6.01 7.50
CA ILE A 11 18.14 -6.50 7.36
C ILE A 11 18.10 -8.02 7.25
N ARG A 12 18.97 -8.59 6.43
CA ARG A 12 19.09 -10.06 6.28
C ARG A 12 19.43 -10.75 7.59
N THR A 13 20.25 -10.13 8.44
CA THR A 13 20.60 -10.68 9.75
C THR A 13 19.40 -10.66 10.71
N VAL A 14 18.64 -9.56 10.73
CA VAL A 14 17.42 -9.44 11.54
C VAL A 14 16.36 -10.45 11.08
N GLU A 15 16.14 -10.56 9.78
CA GLU A 15 15.20 -11.53 9.21
C GLU A 15 15.64 -12.98 9.49
N TRP A 16 16.92 -13.31 9.34
CA TRP A 16 17.45 -14.63 9.70
C TRP A 16 17.20 -14.97 11.18
N LEU A 17 17.47 -14.02 12.09
CA LEU A 17 17.20 -14.21 13.52
C LEU A 17 15.71 -14.46 13.78
N ARG A 18 14.84 -13.68 13.14
CA ARG A 18 13.38 -13.84 13.23
C ARG A 18 12.94 -15.22 12.74
N ASP A 19 13.47 -15.68 11.63
CA ASP A 19 13.13 -16.98 11.02
C ASP A 19 13.72 -18.18 11.78
N HIS A 20 14.81 -18.00 12.54
CA HIS A 20 15.52 -19.06 13.28
C HIS A 20 15.23 -19.07 14.79
N GLY A 21 14.00 -18.69 15.17
CA GLY A 21 13.50 -18.85 16.53
C GLY A 21 13.79 -17.70 17.49
N ALA A 22 14.46 -16.63 17.05
CA ALA A 22 14.64 -15.41 17.85
C ALA A 22 13.53 -14.35 17.60
N ARG A 23 12.42 -14.72 16.92
CA ARG A 23 11.27 -13.83 16.65
C ARG A 23 10.81 -13.06 17.89
N GLY A 24 10.62 -13.73 19.03
CA GLY A 24 10.20 -13.09 20.27
C GLY A 24 11.21 -12.06 20.81
N LEU A 25 12.51 -12.32 20.68
CA LEU A 25 13.58 -11.41 21.11
C LEU A 25 13.65 -10.18 20.18
N VAL A 26 13.62 -10.39 18.87
CA VAL A 26 13.61 -9.30 17.87
C VAL A 26 12.39 -8.40 18.09
N ASN A 27 11.21 -8.99 18.23
CA ASN A 27 9.98 -8.25 18.52
C ASN A 27 10.07 -7.48 19.83
N THR A 28 10.69 -8.04 20.88
CA THR A 28 10.89 -7.35 22.16
C THR A 28 11.81 -6.13 22.03
N VAL A 29 12.92 -6.28 21.29
CA VAL A 29 13.88 -5.19 21.07
C VAL A 29 13.29 -4.10 20.18
N GLU A 30 12.61 -4.48 19.10
CA GLU A 30 11.91 -3.54 18.22
C GLU A 30 10.79 -2.81 19.00
N ASN A 31 10.00 -3.52 19.80
CA ASN A 31 9.01 -2.92 20.69
C ASN A 31 9.61 -1.89 21.64
N TRP A 32 10.72 -2.24 22.27
CA TRP A 32 11.42 -1.32 23.17
C TRP A 32 11.96 -0.10 22.43
N TYR A 33 12.65 -0.32 21.30
CA TYR A 33 13.21 0.75 20.47
C TYR A 33 12.13 1.73 19.98
N TYR A 34 11.04 1.20 19.42
CA TYR A 34 9.94 2.01 18.91
C TYR A 34 9.12 2.65 20.03
N SER A 35 9.00 2.00 21.19
CA SER A 35 8.35 2.63 22.35
C SER A 35 9.15 3.83 22.87
N LEU A 36 10.48 3.74 22.86
CA LEU A 36 11.36 4.86 23.24
C LEU A 36 11.46 5.94 22.16
N SER A 37 11.35 5.56 20.89
CA SER A 37 11.42 6.47 19.74
C SER A 37 10.05 7.04 19.36
N ALA A 38 8.97 6.57 19.99
CA ALA A 38 7.62 7.02 19.73
C ALA A 38 7.54 8.54 19.90
N PRO A 39 6.90 9.25 18.95
CA PRO A 39 6.78 10.69 19.08
C PRO A 39 6.04 11.02 20.37
N SER A 40 6.53 12.02 21.10
CA SER A 40 5.77 12.59 22.21
C SER A 40 4.47 13.18 21.68
N LYS A 41 3.37 13.00 22.42
CA LYS A 41 2.09 13.65 22.11
C LYS A 41 2.24 15.17 22.26
N GLY A 42 1.76 15.91 21.25
CA GLY A 42 2.03 17.33 21.12
C GLY A 42 3.44 17.61 20.60
N GLY A 43 3.68 18.87 20.21
CA GLY A 43 4.92 19.29 19.57
C GLY A 43 4.67 20.27 18.43
N PRO A 44 5.70 20.92 17.89
CA PRO A 44 5.54 21.85 16.80
C PRO A 44 5.06 21.10 15.55
N GLY A 45 3.94 21.54 14.98
CA GLY A 45 3.48 21.06 13.69
C GLY A 45 4.42 21.49 12.55
N ILE A 46 4.39 20.75 11.46
CA ILE A 46 5.05 21.17 10.22
C ILE A 46 4.40 22.43 9.66
N ARG A 47 5.20 23.29 9.02
CA ARG A 47 4.74 24.53 8.39
C ARG A 47 4.41 24.39 6.91
N ALA A 48 4.86 23.30 6.29
CA ALA A 48 4.62 22.96 4.90
C ALA A 48 4.60 21.44 4.75
N LEU A 49 3.77 20.93 3.83
CA LEU A 49 3.79 19.52 3.50
C LEU A 49 5.05 19.16 2.71
N PRO A 50 5.63 17.98 2.94
CA PRO A 50 6.68 17.45 2.08
C PRO A 50 6.21 17.35 0.62
N THR A 51 7.11 17.69 -0.30
CA THR A 51 6.83 17.57 -1.74
C THR A 51 6.58 16.12 -2.14
N GLN A 52 5.50 15.87 -2.87
CA GLN A 52 5.25 14.57 -3.48
C GLN A 52 5.90 14.51 -4.86
N ALA A 53 7.11 13.94 -4.96
CA ALA A 53 7.90 13.94 -6.20
C ALA A 53 7.20 13.27 -7.41
N GLY A 54 6.27 12.34 -7.14
CA GLY A 54 5.43 11.69 -8.14
C GLY A 54 4.33 12.57 -8.74
N ALA A 55 4.02 13.70 -8.10
CA ALA A 55 2.97 14.61 -8.56
C ALA A 55 3.38 15.25 -9.89
N TYR A 56 2.45 15.27 -10.84
CA TYR A 56 2.58 16.01 -12.08
C TYR A 56 1.58 17.16 -12.10
N ALA A 57 2.05 18.36 -12.42
CA ALA A 57 1.24 19.56 -12.61
C ALA A 57 0.54 19.52 -13.99
N GLY A 58 -0.15 18.42 -14.29
CA GLY A 58 -0.99 18.27 -15.47
C GLY A 58 -2.41 18.71 -15.16
N ALA A 59 -2.70 19.99 -15.41
CA ALA A 59 -4.01 20.60 -15.28
C ALA A 59 -4.73 20.33 -13.94
N SER A 60 -4.38 21.13 -12.93
CA SER A 60 -5.41 21.62 -12.02
C SER A 60 -6.56 22.11 -12.90
N ALA A 61 -7.75 21.54 -12.75
CA ALA A 61 -8.97 22.03 -13.39
C ALA A 61 -9.37 23.37 -12.74
N SER A 62 -8.52 24.38 -12.90
CA SER A 62 -8.76 25.77 -12.52
C SER A 62 -8.80 26.57 -13.83
N GLY A 63 -10.00 26.84 -14.33
CA GLY A 63 -10.25 27.96 -15.24
C GLY A 63 -10.28 27.69 -16.75
N ALA A 64 -10.86 26.59 -17.24
CA ALA A 64 -11.18 26.49 -18.66
C ALA A 64 -12.53 27.15 -18.97
N THR A 65 -12.51 28.25 -19.73
CA THR A 65 -13.69 28.91 -20.30
C THR A 65 -14.50 27.89 -21.15
N PRO A 66 -15.83 27.80 -21.01
CA PRO A 66 -16.60 26.75 -21.67
C PRO A 66 -16.80 27.07 -23.15
N THR A 67 -15.91 26.59 -24.01
CA THR A 67 -16.18 26.51 -25.45
C THR A 67 -16.28 25.03 -25.86
N ARG A 68 -17.47 24.67 -26.34
CA ARG A 68 -17.91 23.38 -26.90
C ARG A 68 -18.46 22.37 -25.86
N ARG A 69 -19.76 22.09 -25.96
CA ARG A 69 -20.46 20.99 -25.27
C ARG A 69 -19.93 19.65 -25.78
N VAL A 70 -18.77 19.23 -25.28
CA VAL A 70 -18.37 17.82 -25.29
C VAL A 70 -19.24 17.12 -24.25
N ARG A 71 -19.86 15.99 -24.60
CA ARG A 71 -20.48 15.10 -23.60
C ARG A 71 -19.36 14.66 -22.64
N VAL A 72 -19.20 15.35 -21.52
CA VAL A 72 -18.26 14.96 -20.48
C VAL A 72 -18.91 13.76 -19.79
N HIS A 73 -18.44 12.55 -20.11
CA HIS A 73 -18.67 11.44 -19.21
C HIS A 73 -18.02 11.79 -17.87
N HIS A 74 -18.84 12.15 -16.89
CA HIS A 74 -18.39 12.36 -15.52
C HIS A 74 -17.93 11.02 -14.98
N TYR A 75 -16.61 10.81 -14.99
CA TYR A 75 -16.00 9.72 -14.27
C TYR A 75 -15.84 10.15 -12.81
N TYR A 76 -15.92 9.18 -11.89
CA TYR A 76 -15.72 9.46 -10.48
C TYR A 76 -14.27 9.88 -10.22
N ARG A 77 -14.09 10.97 -9.49
CA ARG A 77 -12.82 11.39 -8.91
C ARG A 77 -13.04 11.53 -7.40
N PRO A 78 -12.12 11.03 -6.55
CA PRO A 78 -12.29 11.16 -5.11
C PRO A 78 -12.36 12.64 -4.71
N PRO A 79 -13.24 13.01 -3.75
CA PRO A 79 -13.23 14.35 -3.18
C PRO A 79 -11.90 14.61 -2.47
N ARG A 80 -11.55 15.90 -2.30
CA ARG A 80 -10.40 16.31 -1.49
C ARG A 80 -10.48 15.67 -0.10
N ILE A 81 -9.37 15.12 0.40
CA ILE A 81 -9.28 14.67 1.79
C ILE A 81 -9.40 15.90 2.68
N GLN A 82 -10.37 15.90 3.60
CA GLN A 82 -10.59 17.05 4.47
C GLN A 82 -9.44 17.17 5.48
N PRO A 83 -8.81 18.34 5.64
CA PRO A 83 -7.80 18.53 6.67
C PRO A 83 -8.36 18.25 8.07
N ILE A 84 -7.60 17.52 8.90
CA ILE A 84 -7.95 17.28 10.31
C ILE A 84 -7.43 18.42 11.20
N ILE A 85 -6.29 19.01 10.81
CA ILE A 85 -5.63 20.09 11.55
C ILE A 85 -5.90 21.42 10.86
N HIS A 86 -6.29 22.44 11.63
CA HIS A 86 -6.57 23.79 11.14
C HIS A 86 -5.61 24.84 11.73
N PRO A 87 -5.19 25.84 10.93
CA PRO A 87 -5.47 26.01 9.50
C PRO A 87 -4.80 24.92 8.65
N ALA A 88 -5.42 24.64 7.49
CA ALA A 88 -4.90 23.67 6.53
C ALA A 88 -3.62 24.21 5.88
N LEU A 89 -2.66 23.33 5.62
CA LEU A 89 -1.47 23.67 4.85
C LEU A 89 -1.80 23.78 3.36
N PRO A 90 -1.05 24.58 2.58
CA PRO A 90 -1.20 24.62 1.13
C PRO A 90 -1.09 23.21 0.52
N GLY A 91 -2.05 22.85 -0.34
CA GLY A 91 -2.09 21.52 -0.98
C GLY A 91 -2.60 20.36 -0.12
N GLU A 92 -2.88 20.57 1.18
CA GLU A 92 -3.28 19.49 2.10
C GLU A 92 -4.54 18.75 1.64
N GLY A 93 -4.44 17.44 1.42
CA GLY A 93 -5.54 16.60 0.93
C GLY A 93 -5.97 16.84 -0.51
N VAL A 94 -5.28 17.71 -1.26
CA VAL A 94 -5.55 17.95 -2.69
C VAL A 94 -4.96 16.82 -3.54
N TRP A 95 -5.78 16.21 -4.38
CA TRP A 95 -5.33 15.13 -5.27
C TRP A 95 -4.54 15.67 -6.47
N HIS A 96 -3.35 15.13 -6.66
CA HIS A 96 -2.46 15.39 -7.78
C HIS A 96 -2.43 14.19 -8.74
N GLY A 97 -2.47 14.47 -10.04
CA GLY A 97 -2.29 13.46 -11.07
C GLY A 97 -0.87 12.91 -11.08
N THR A 98 -0.74 11.62 -11.34
CA THR A 98 0.52 10.98 -11.72
C THR A 98 0.50 10.62 -13.21
N PHE A 99 1.55 9.97 -13.72
CA PHE A 99 1.65 9.43 -15.07
C PHE A 99 1.20 10.41 -16.17
N ALA A 100 2.15 11.17 -16.73
CA ALA A 100 1.87 12.31 -17.62
C ALA A 100 1.02 11.95 -18.86
N ALA A 101 1.17 10.74 -19.41
CA ALA A 101 0.37 10.27 -20.54
C ALA A 101 -1.11 9.97 -20.18
N GLY A 102 -1.49 10.01 -18.90
CA GLY A 102 -2.87 9.91 -18.43
C GLY A 102 -3.73 11.15 -18.71
N GLY A 103 -3.11 12.29 -19.04
CA GLY A 103 -3.81 13.54 -19.38
C GLY A 103 -4.79 13.99 -18.29
N SER A 104 -6.01 14.32 -18.67
CA SER A 104 -7.06 14.77 -17.75
C SER A 104 -7.71 13.65 -16.94
N ARG A 105 -7.32 12.38 -17.15
CA ARG A 105 -7.78 11.20 -16.39
C ARG A 105 -6.60 10.32 -15.97
N PRO A 106 -5.75 10.80 -15.04
CA PRO A 106 -4.66 10.00 -14.51
C PRO A 106 -5.18 8.68 -13.92
N PRO A 107 -4.55 7.52 -14.21
CA PRO A 107 -4.95 6.23 -13.63
C PRO A 107 -4.67 6.16 -12.12
N VAL A 108 -3.73 6.97 -11.63
CA VAL A 108 -3.38 7.10 -10.22
C VAL A 108 -3.36 8.57 -9.83
N LEU A 109 -3.93 8.86 -8.66
CA LEU A 109 -3.84 10.15 -7.99
C LEU A 109 -3.08 9.96 -6.68
N ILE A 110 -2.33 10.97 -6.25
CA ILE A 110 -1.69 10.99 -4.93
C ILE A 110 -2.01 12.28 -4.18
N THR A 111 -2.03 12.20 -2.86
CA THR A 111 -2.16 13.36 -1.97
C THR A 111 -1.45 13.09 -0.65
N SER A 112 -1.32 14.11 0.19
CA SER A 112 -0.83 13.98 1.55
C SER A 112 -1.58 14.92 2.49
N TYR A 113 -1.67 14.52 3.76
CA TYR A 113 -2.30 15.33 4.81
C TYR A 113 -1.79 14.96 6.19
N ARG A 114 -2.01 15.84 7.18
CA ARG A 114 -1.70 15.54 8.59
C ARG A 114 -2.88 14.75 9.20
N PRO A 115 -2.67 13.48 9.60
CA PRO A 115 -3.77 12.59 9.97
C PRO A 115 -4.18 12.69 11.44
N ASN A 116 -3.38 13.35 12.29
CA ASN A 116 -3.62 13.35 13.73
C ASN A 116 -3.22 14.68 14.37
N ALA A 117 -4.18 15.36 15.01
CA ALA A 117 -3.95 16.63 15.71
C ALA A 117 -3.03 16.49 16.94
N ASP A 118 -2.98 15.31 17.55
CA ASP A 118 -2.06 15.00 18.66
C ASP A 118 -0.60 14.87 18.18
N TYR A 119 -0.39 14.62 16.89
CA TYR A 119 0.93 14.45 16.27
C TYR A 119 1.04 15.29 14.98
N PRO A 120 1.07 16.63 15.11
CA PRO A 120 0.92 17.55 13.97
C PRO A 120 2.11 17.59 13.01
N SER A 121 3.19 16.85 13.31
CA SER A 121 4.35 16.65 12.45
C SER A 121 4.21 15.46 11.51
N ILE A 122 3.33 14.51 11.81
CA ILE A 122 3.12 13.30 11.00
C ILE A 122 2.36 13.65 9.73
N VAL A 123 2.79 13.06 8.61
CA VAL A 123 2.13 13.16 7.31
C VAL A 123 1.77 11.78 6.81
N ALA A 124 0.52 11.59 6.41
CA ALA A 124 0.07 10.43 5.68
C ALA A 124 0.10 10.70 4.18
N GLY A 125 0.69 9.78 3.42
CA GLY A 125 0.60 9.73 1.97
C GLY A 125 -0.53 8.81 1.57
N VAL A 126 -1.36 9.25 0.62
CA VAL A 126 -2.48 8.47 0.10
C VAL A 126 -2.41 8.42 -1.42
N ALA A 127 -2.62 7.24 -2.00
CA ALA A 127 -2.81 7.06 -3.42
C ALA A 127 -4.19 6.48 -3.71
N TRP A 128 -4.80 6.89 -4.81
CA TRP A 128 -6.07 6.39 -5.32
C TRP A 128 -5.87 5.87 -6.74
N ILE A 129 -6.33 4.66 -7.02
CA ILE A 129 -6.12 3.95 -8.29
C ILE A 129 -7.48 3.73 -8.96
N ASP A 130 -7.69 4.35 -10.12
CA ASP A 130 -8.92 4.24 -10.92
C ASP A 130 -9.00 2.86 -11.58
N HIS A 131 -9.90 2.00 -11.07
CA HIS A 131 -10.07 0.63 -11.59
C HIS A 131 -10.55 0.59 -13.05
N THR A 132 -11.12 1.69 -13.56
CA THR A 132 -11.56 1.80 -14.96
C THR A 132 -10.40 2.14 -15.92
N ARG A 133 -9.25 2.52 -15.37
CA ARG A 133 -8.07 2.98 -16.11
C ARG A 133 -6.82 2.14 -15.84
N ALA A 134 -6.87 1.31 -14.81
CA ALA A 134 -5.74 0.51 -14.38
C ALA A 134 -6.10 -0.95 -14.08
N THR A 135 -5.12 -1.83 -14.23
CA THR A 135 -5.15 -3.21 -13.76
C THR A 135 -4.05 -3.41 -12.72
N VAL A 136 -4.25 -4.37 -11.81
CA VAL A 136 -3.27 -4.71 -10.77
C VAL A 136 -2.79 -6.13 -10.97
N HIS A 137 -1.51 -6.34 -10.78
CA HIS A 137 -0.85 -7.64 -10.87
C HIS A 137 -0.06 -7.87 -9.58
N LEU A 138 0.00 -9.12 -9.12
CA LEU A 138 0.84 -9.56 -8.00
C LEU A 138 2.05 -10.33 -8.56
N TYR A 139 3.24 -9.94 -8.13
CA TYR A 139 4.49 -10.61 -8.47
C TYR A 139 5.06 -11.26 -7.21
N PRO A 140 5.40 -12.57 -7.24
CA PRO A 140 6.20 -13.15 -6.17
C PRO A 140 7.62 -12.56 -6.22
N GLY A 141 8.24 -12.38 -5.05
CA GLY A 141 9.63 -12.01 -4.92
C GLY A 141 10.56 -13.21 -4.98
N ALA A 142 11.86 -12.93 -4.89
CA ALA A 142 12.92 -13.94 -4.93
C ALA A 142 12.85 -14.91 -3.75
N GLN A 143 12.51 -14.40 -2.56
CA GLN A 143 12.45 -15.17 -1.32
C GLN A 143 11.01 -15.37 -0.85
N GLU A 144 10.21 -14.29 -0.85
CA GLU A 144 8.83 -14.34 -0.40
C GLU A 144 7.84 -14.33 -1.57
N PRO A 145 6.73 -15.09 -1.49
CA PRO A 145 6.36 -15.92 -0.35
C PRO A 145 7.21 -17.19 -0.27
N ALA A 146 7.70 -17.57 0.90
CA ALA A 146 8.64 -18.69 1.12
C ALA A 146 7.96 -20.08 1.00
N ILE A 147 7.31 -20.33 -0.13
CA ILE A 147 6.65 -21.58 -0.49
C ILE A 147 7.07 -22.04 -1.90
N PRO A 148 6.88 -23.32 -2.26
CA PRO A 148 7.20 -23.80 -3.61
C PRO A 148 6.33 -23.14 -4.68
N ILE A 149 6.93 -22.29 -5.50
CA ILE A 149 6.32 -21.69 -6.69
C ILE A 149 7.21 -22.09 -7.88
N PRO A 150 6.80 -23.07 -8.73
CA PRO A 150 7.67 -23.61 -9.79
C PRO A 150 8.17 -22.56 -10.79
N ASN A 151 7.42 -21.48 -10.99
CA ASN A 151 7.81 -20.36 -11.83
C ASN A 151 7.48 -19.04 -11.12
N ARG A 152 8.47 -18.46 -10.44
CA ARG A 152 8.37 -17.13 -9.82
C ARG A 152 8.39 -15.98 -10.84
N GLY A 153 8.74 -16.26 -12.10
CA GLY A 153 8.97 -15.22 -13.08
C GLY A 153 10.22 -14.40 -12.75
N PRO A 154 10.29 -13.13 -13.17
CA PRO A 154 11.51 -12.34 -13.08
C PRO A 154 11.73 -11.66 -11.71
N GLU A 155 10.79 -11.81 -10.76
CA GLU A 155 10.88 -11.24 -9.38
C GLU A 155 10.95 -9.69 -9.36
N GLU A 156 10.72 -9.08 -10.52
CA GLU A 156 10.70 -7.64 -10.79
C GLU A 156 9.56 -7.34 -11.78
N VAL A 157 9.27 -6.06 -12.01
CA VAL A 157 8.40 -5.71 -13.15
C VAL A 157 9.10 -6.09 -14.46
N PRO A 158 8.50 -7.00 -15.27
CA PRO A 158 9.10 -7.43 -16.52
C PRO A 158 9.35 -6.23 -17.44
N THR A 159 10.55 -6.13 -18.03
CA THR A 159 10.93 -5.02 -18.93
C THR A 159 9.91 -4.78 -20.04
N ALA A 160 9.35 -5.85 -20.61
CA ALA A 160 8.34 -5.78 -21.67
C ALA A 160 7.03 -5.09 -21.23
N LEU A 161 6.71 -5.08 -19.94
CA LEU A 161 5.47 -4.48 -19.39
C LEU A 161 5.67 -3.07 -18.85
N ARG A 162 6.92 -2.57 -18.75
CA ARG A 162 7.22 -1.24 -18.19
C ARG A 162 6.62 -0.09 -19.01
N GLY A 163 6.28 -0.31 -20.28
CA GLY A 163 5.59 0.65 -21.14
C GLY A 163 4.27 1.16 -20.55
N GLY A 164 3.50 0.28 -19.91
CA GLY A 164 2.21 0.59 -19.29
C GLY A 164 2.27 0.75 -17.77
N LEU A 165 3.44 0.68 -17.14
CA LEU A 165 3.55 0.71 -15.68
C LEU A 165 3.31 2.12 -15.14
N VAL A 166 2.38 2.26 -14.18
CA VAL A 166 2.00 3.56 -13.60
C VAL A 166 2.31 3.67 -12.11
N ALA A 167 2.27 2.54 -11.38
CA ALA A 167 2.69 2.48 -9.99
C ALA A 167 3.11 1.05 -9.59
N THR A 168 3.82 0.94 -8.47
CA THR A 168 4.13 -0.30 -7.75
C THR A 168 4.01 -0.05 -6.25
N PHE A 169 3.67 -1.08 -5.48
CA PHE A 169 3.59 -0.97 -4.01
C PHE A 169 3.83 -2.32 -3.32
N ASN A 170 4.22 -2.27 -2.05
CA ASN A 170 4.54 -3.46 -1.26
C ASN A 170 3.34 -4.38 -1.07
N SER A 171 3.61 -5.66 -0.80
CA SER A 171 2.60 -6.64 -0.38
C SER A 171 2.47 -6.71 1.15
N GLY A 172 1.75 -7.71 1.64
CA GLY A 172 1.54 -8.00 3.06
C GLY A 172 2.74 -8.67 3.75
N PHE A 173 2.56 -9.04 5.01
CA PHE A 173 3.57 -9.77 5.80
C PHE A 173 3.94 -11.11 5.14
N LYS A 174 5.10 -11.67 5.48
CA LYS A 174 5.46 -13.04 5.10
C LYS A 174 4.31 -14.01 5.39
N LEU A 175 4.11 -15.04 4.57
CA LEU A 175 3.07 -16.04 4.85
C LEU A 175 3.31 -16.75 6.18
N ALA A 176 4.58 -16.93 6.57
CA ALA A 176 4.95 -17.50 7.87
C ALA A 176 4.54 -16.62 9.06
N ASP A 177 4.38 -15.31 8.86
CA ASP A 177 3.97 -14.37 9.91
C ASP A 177 2.46 -14.10 9.90
N SER A 178 1.83 -14.02 8.71
CA SER A 178 0.40 -13.78 8.57
C SER A 178 -0.46 -15.03 8.71
N GLY A 179 0.07 -16.21 8.35
CA GLY A 179 -0.72 -17.43 8.21
C GLY A 179 -1.73 -17.37 7.05
N GLY A 180 -1.57 -16.42 6.12
CA GLY A 180 -2.50 -16.20 5.02
C GLY A 180 -2.35 -17.17 3.84
N GLY A 181 -3.35 -17.15 2.95
CA GLY A 181 -3.31 -17.82 1.65
C GLY A 181 -2.71 -16.99 0.51
N LEU A 182 -2.37 -17.69 -0.57
CA LEU A 182 -1.79 -17.11 -1.79
C LEU A 182 -2.35 -17.81 -3.02
N VAL A 183 -2.85 -16.99 -3.95
CA VAL A 183 -3.21 -17.40 -5.32
C VAL A 183 -2.39 -16.58 -6.30
N LEU A 184 -1.75 -17.26 -7.25
CA LEU A 184 -0.99 -16.64 -8.33
C LEU A 184 -1.32 -17.34 -9.65
N HIS A 185 -1.52 -16.56 -10.72
CA HIS A 185 -1.88 -17.07 -12.04
C HIS A 185 -3.08 -18.04 -12.04
N GLY A 186 -4.02 -17.84 -11.11
CA GLY A 186 -5.19 -18.70 -10.92
C GLY A 186 -4.93 -20.04 -10.23
N HIS A 187 -3.75 -20.23 -9.66
CA HIS A 187 -3.40 -21.40 -8.85
C HIS A 187 -3.26 -21.03 -7.38
N THR A 188 -3.94 -21.77 -6.50
CA THR A 188 -3.78 -21.68 -5.05
C THR A 188 -2.47 -22.36 -4.64
N TYR A 189 -1.48 -21.56 -4.22
CA TYR A 189 -0.18 -22.05 -3.73
C TYR A 189 -0.16 -22.21 -2.20
N ALA A 190 -0.94 -21.40 -1.49
CA ALA A 190 -1.22 -21.57 -0.07
C ALA A 190 -2.74 -21.48 0.15
N PRO A 191 -3.35 -22.39 0.94
CA PRO A 191 -4.79 -22.42 1.15
C PRO A 191 -5.33 -21.06 1.63
N MET A 192 -6.48 -20.68 1.09
CA MET A 192 -7.17 -19.45 1.49
C MET A 192 -8.02 -19.70 2.75
N HIS A 193 -8.11 -18.70 3.63
CA HIS A 193 -8.85 -18.79 4.88
C HIS A 193 -10.03 -17.82 4.89
N ASP A 194 -11.21 -18.33 5.23
CA ASP A 194 -12.41 -17.49 5.33
C ASP A 194 -12.27 -16.45 6.46
N GLY A 195 -12.82 -15.26 6.24
CA GLY A 195 -12.74 -14.13 7.15
C GLY A 195 -11.45 -13.31 7.05
N THR A 196 -10.36 -13.88 6.52
CA THR A 196 -9.08 -13.18 6.39
C THR A 196 -9.15 -12.10 5.31
N ALA A 197 -8.56 -10.93 5.59
CA ALA A 197 -8.56 -9.86 4.61
C ALA A 197 -7.70 -10.24 3.40
N THR A 198 -8.25 -9.97 2.22
CA THR A 198 -7.69 -10.42 0.95
C THR A 198 -7.81 -9.31 -0.08
N ILE A 199 -6.69 -8.96 -0.70
CA ILE A 199 -6.70 -8.27 -1.98
C ILE A 199 -6.77 -9.32 -3.08
N VAL A 200 -7.79 -9.21 -3.93
CA VAL A 200 -8.13 -10.22 -4.94
C VAL A 200 -8.30 -9.57 -6.30
N GLY A 201 -7.64 -10.14 -7.32
CA GLY A 201 -7.81 -9.78 -8.72
C GLY A 201 -8.52 -10.87 -9.49
N TYR A 202 -9.52 -10.48 -10.27
CA TYR A 202 -10.35 -11.37 -11.07
C TYR A 202 -9.95 -11.36 -12.55
N ARG A 203 -10.31 -12.41 -13.30
CA ARG A 203 -10.08 -12.48 -14.77
C ARG A 203 -10.77 -11.36 -15.55
N SER A 204 -11.85 -10.78 -15.00
CA SER A 204 -12.50 -9.60 -15.56
C SER A 204 -11.65 -8.31 -15.47
N GLY A 205 -10.52 -8.36 -14.75
CA GLY A 205 -9.69 -7.21 -14.42
C GLY A 205 -10.28 -6.34 -13.31
N ARG A 206 -11.33 -6.80 -12.61
CA ARG A 206 -11.79 -6.21 -11.34
C ARG A 206 -10.77 -6.56 -10.25
N VAL A 207 -10.56 -5.63 -9.32
CA VAL A 207 -9.85 -5.89 -8.06
C VAL A 207 -10.80 -5.60 -6.90
N ASP A 208 -10.66 -6.34 -5.81
CA ASP A 208 -11.39 -6.09 -4.56
C ASP A 208 -10.47 -6.22 -3.35
N VAL A 209 -10.90 -5.62 -2.23
CA VAL A 209 -10.35 -5.88 -0.89
C VAL A 209 -11.51 -6.31 -0.01
N ALA A 210 -11.48 -7.55 0.48
CA ALA A 210 -12.61 -8.15 1.19
C ALA A 210 -12.15 -9.15 2.27
N ALA A 211 -13.05 -9.44 3.20
CA ALA A 211 -12.93 -10.65 4.02
C ALA A 211 -13.28 -11.85 3.13
N TRP A 212 -12.35 -12.80 3.00
CA TRP A 212 -12.51 -13.93 2.10
C TRP A 212 -13.67 -14.85 2.51
N THR A 213 -14.35 -15.41 1.53
CA THR A 213 -15.47 -16.37 1.73
C THR A 213 -15.47 -17.47 0.65
N GLY A 214 -14.37 -17.59 -0.10
CA GLY A 214 -14.28 -18.45 -1.27
C GLY A 214 -13.82 -19.89 -0.99
N GLY A 215 -13.65 -20.26 0.29
CA GLY A 215 -13.06 -21.55 0.67
C GLY A 215 -11.56 -21.64 0.40
N PRO A 216 -10.93 -22.79 0.69
CA PRO A 216 -9.47 -22.93 0.66
C PRO A 216 -8.86 -22.89 -0.73
N ASP A 217 -9.60 -23.32 -1.75
CA ASP A 217 -9.17 -23.27 -3.15
C ASP A 217 -9.91 -22.15 -3.86
N ALA A 218 -9.17 -21.16 -4.35
CA ALA A 218 -9.79 -20.06 -5.06
C ALA A 218 -10.45 -20.53 -6.36
N GLY A 219 -11.69 -20.08 -6.57
CA GLY A 219 -12.46 -20.42 -7.75
C GLY A 219 -11.84 -19.94 -9.06
N PRO A 220 -12.33 -20.45 -10.21
CA PRO A 220 -11.73 -20.22 -11.51
C PRO A 220 -11.83 -18.78 -11.98
N ASP A 221 -12.46 -17.85 -11.28
CA ASP A 221 -12.48 -16.43 -11.69
C ASP A 221 -11.33 -15.61 -11.10
N VAL A 222 -10.58 -16.17 -10.14
CA VAL A 222 -9.47 -15.50 -9.46
C VAL A 222 -8.17 -15.69 -10.23
N VAL A 223 -7.45 -14.58 -10.45
CA VAL A 223 -6.11 -14.58 -11.08
C VAL A 223 -5.03 -14.46 -10.02
N PHE A 224 -5.24 -13.60 -9.03
CA PHE A 224 -4.41 -13.54 -7.85
C PHE A 224 -5.26 -13.25 -6.62
N ALA A 225 -4.77 -13.69 -5.47
CA ALA A 225 -5.31 -13.34 -4.18
C ALA A 225 -4.19 -13.40 -3.16
N ARG A 226 -4.09 -12.37 -2.32
CA ARG A 226 -3.10 -12.32 -1.26
C ARG A 226 -3.83 -12.02 0.04
N GLN A 227 -3.78 -12.97 0.95
CA GLN A 227 -4.30 -12.76 2.30
C GLN A 227 -3.21 -12.21 3.19
N ASP A 228 -3.63 -11.49 4.22
CA ASP A 228 -2.71 -11.04 5.27
C ASP A 228 -3.38 -11.26 6.64
N LEU A 229 -3.58 -10.20 7.41
CA LEU A 229 -4.28 -10.21 8.69
C LEU A 229 -5.79 -9.89 8.50
N PRO A 230 -6.61 -9.82 9.56
CA PRO A 230 -8.02 -9.42 9.42
C PRO A 230 -8.21 -8.02 8.78
N LEU A 231 -9.44 -7.66 8.44
CA LEU A 231 -9.70 -6.31 7.92
C LEU A 231 -9.46 -5.26 9.01
N ILE A 232 -8.80 -4.15 8.67
CA ILE A 232 -8.64 -3.00 9.57
C ILE A 232 -9.77 -1.98 9.41
N VAL A 233 -10.43 -1.98 8.24
CA VAL A 233 -11.66 -1.24 7.97
C VAL A 233 -12.70 -2.21 7.43
N ASN A 234 -13.91 -2.14 7.97
CA ASN A 234 -15.06 -2.89 7.49
C ASN A 234 -16.32 -2.00 7.48
N HIS A 235 -17.09 -2.05 6.41
CA HIS A 235 -18.27 -1.19 6.20
C HIS A 235 -18.00 0.32 6.41
N GLY A 236 -16.80 0.80 6.10
CA GLY A 236 -16.42 2.21 6.28
C GLY A 236 -16.13 2.61 7.74
N HIS A 237 -16.04 1.63 8.64
CA HIS A 237 -15.70 1.83 10.04
C HIS A 237 -14.41 1.09 10.38
N VAL A 238 -13.65 1.65 11.32
CA VAL A 238 -12.51 0.97 11.92
C VAL A 238 -12.99 -0.35 12.53
N ASN A 239 -12.28 -1.44 12.30
CA ASN A 239 -12.64 -2.73 12.89
C ASN A 239 -12.56 -2.62 14.43
N PRO A 240 -13.64 -2.96 15.17
CA PRO A 240 -13.65 -2.84 16.63
C PRO A 240 -12.63 -3.75 17.31
N ASN A 241 -12.21 -4.83 16.67
CA ASN A 241 -11.29 -5.81 17.25
C ASN A 241 -9.81 -5.42 17.11
N LEU A 242 -9.52 -4.22 16.59
CA LEU A 242 -8.14 -3.78 16.47
C LEU A 242 -7.44 -3.69 17.82
N SER A 243 -8.14 -3.43 18.93
CA SER A 243 -7.53 -3.24 20.26
C SER A 243 -7.19 -4.53 21.04
N ASP A 244 -7.76 -5.68 20.68
CA ASP A 244 -7.99 -6.75 21.67
C ASP A 244 -7.57 -8.18 21.24
N GLY A 245 -6.82 -8.36 20.13
CA GLY A 245 -6.47 -9.68 19.58
C GLY A 245 -4.97 -9.95 19.32
N PRO A 246 -4.48 -11.20 19.46
CA PRO A 246 -3.10 -11.60 19.13
C PRO A 246 -2.74 -11.46 17.65
N GLU A 247 -3.75 -11.37 16.77
CA GLU A 247 -3.64 -11.23 15.31
C GLU A 247 -2.92 -9.93 14.90
N TRP A 248 -2.91 -8.92 15.76
CA TRP A 248 -2.22 -7.64 15.56
C TRP A 248 -1.07 -7.44 16.57
N GLY A 249 -0.72 -8.51 17.30
CA GLY A 249 0.01 -8.43 18.57
C GLY A 249 1.19 -9.38 18.74
N ALA A 250 1.51 -10.28 17.79
CA ALA A 250 2.69 -11.13 17.92
C ALA A 250 4.01 -10.43 17.53
N THR A 251 3.97 -9.47 16.59
CA THR A 251 5.19 -8.83 16.07
C THR A 251 5.55 -7.52 16.75
N LEU A 252 4.60 -6.61 17.03
CA LEU A 252 4.93 -5.37 17.75
C LEU A 252 3.86 -4.81 18.70
N GLY A 253 2.74 -5.51 18.94
CA GLY A 253 1.68 -4.99 19.79
C GLY A 253 0.96 -3.76 19.21
N ASN A 254 -0.31 -3.61 19.58
CA ASN A 254 -1.21 -2.62 18.99
C ASN A 254 -0.90 -1.15 19.35
N ARG A 255 0.18 -0.91 20.10
CA ARG A 255 0.54 0.37 20.74
C ARG A 255 1.85 0.96 20.22
N VAL A 256 2.53 0.26 19.32
CA VAL A 256 3.86 0.67 18.85
C VAL A 256 3.72 1.47 17.57
N PHE A 257 4.26 2.69 17.63
CA PHE A 257 4.36 3.64 16.53
C PHE A 257 5.45 3.17 15.57
N VAL A 258 5.03 2.67 14.41
CA VAL A 258 5.94 2.25 13.33
C VAL A 258 5.45 2.75 11.97
N TRP A 259 6.31 2.68 10.97
CA TRP A 259 5.90 2.72 9.58
C TRP A 259 4.88 1.61 9.30
N ARG A 260 3.70 2.00 8.81
CA ARG A 260 2.67 1.06 8.35
C ARG A 260 2.14 1.48 7.01
N SER A 261 1.68 0.50 6.22
CA SER A 261 0.90 0.74 5.02
C SER A 261 -0.35 -0.13 4.97
N ALA A 262 -1.32 0.30 4.17
CA ALA A 262 -2.57 -0.41 3.96
C ALA A 262 -3.03 -0.27 2.51
N VAL A 263 -3.79 -1.26 2.07
CA VAL A 263 -4.59 -1.19 0.84
C VAL A 263 -6.06 -1.40 1.17
N GLY A 264 -6.92 -0.64 0.53
CA GLY A 264 -8.35 -0.73 0.69
C GLY A 264 -9.07 -0.43 -0.60
N ILE A 265 -10.40 -0.41 -0.52
CA ILE A 265 -11.28 -0.12 -1.64
C ILE A 265 -12.34 0.87 -1.24
N ASP A 266 -12.66 1.81 -2.13
CA ASP A 266 -13.78 2.73 -1.96
C ASP A 266 -15.11 2.11 -2.43
N ARG A 267 -16.23 2.80 -2.15
CA ARG A 267 -17.56 2.35 -2.58
C ARG A 267 -17.76 2.31 -4.11
N HIS A 268 -16.83 2.86 -4.87
CA HIS A 268 -16.84 2.92 -6.34
C HIS A 268 -15.92 1.87 -6.98
N GLY A 269 -15.30 0.99 -6.18
CA GLY A 269 -14.43 -0.08 -6.66
C GLY A 269 -12.98 0.33 -6.93
N ASN A 270 -12.58 1.52 -6.53
CA ASN A 270 -11.20 2.00 -6.72
C ASN A 270 -10.34 1.65 -5.52
N LEU A 271 -9.07 1.31 -5.77
CA LEU A 271 -8.15 1.02 -4.68
C LEU A 271 -7.64 2.30 -4.04
N ILE A 272 -7.44 2.24 -2.73
CA ILE A 272 -6.78 3.26 -1.95
C ILE A 272 -5.56 2.61 -1.30
N TYR A 273 -4.39 3.20 -1.47
CA TYR A 273 -3.20 2.88 -0.67
C TYR A 273 -2.95 4.03 0.30
N ALA A 274 -2.56 3.73 1.53
CA ALA A 274 -2.05 4.73 2.45
C ALA A 274 -0.81 4.23 3.19
N ALA A 275 0.09 5.16 3.51
CA ALA A 275 1.22 4.89 4.41
C ALA A 275 1.57 6.15 5.20
N ALA A 276 2.07 5.93 6.42
CA ALA A 276 2.65 6.96 7.27
C ALA A 276 3.63 6.32 8.25
N ASN A 277 4.62 7.10 8.69
CA ASN A 277 5.42 6.73 9.86
C ASN A 277 4.62 6.90 11.15
N ASP A 278 5.09 6.28 12.23
CA ASP A 278 4.57 6.47 13.58
C ASP A 278 3.05 6.21 13.64
N GLN A 279 2.64 5.03 13.18
CA GLN A 279 1.27 4.59 13.20
C GLN A 279 1.08 3.37 14.10
N THR A 280 -0.07 3.36 14.78
CA THR A 280 -0.71 2.13 15.25
C THR A 280 -1.60 1.59 14.13
N VAL A 281 -2.05 0.33 14.21
CA VAL A 281 -3.03 -0.18 13.24
C VAL A 281 -4.34 0.62 13.30
N GLY A 282 -4.73 1.10 14.49
CA GLY A 282 -5.93 1.90 14.68
C GLY A 282 -5.84 3.28 14.00
N SER A 283 -4.70 3.96 14.12
CA SER A 283 -4.49 5.23 13.44
C SER A 283 -4.36 5.06 11.93
N LEU A 284 -3.77 3.95 11.45
CA LEU A 284 -3.78 3.59 10.03
C LEU A 284 -5.21 3.32 9.52
N ALA A 285 -6.03 2.59 10.27
CA ALA A 285 -7.42 2.34 9.91
C ALA A 285 -8.23 3.65 9.83
N GLN A 286 -7.99 4.59 10.75
CA GLN A 286 -8.58 5.93 10.69
C GLN A 286 -8.16 6.68 9.43
N ILE A 287 -6.88 6.60 9.03
CA ILE A 287 -6.40 7.18 7.77
C ILE A 287 -7.17 6.59 6.58
N MET A 288 -7.37 5.27 6.55
CA MET A 288 -8.08 4.58 5.46
C MET A 288 -9.56 4.99 5.40
N VAL A 289 -10.26 5.05 6.54
CA VAL A 289 -11.65 5.55 6.61
C VAL A 289 -11.73 6.99 6.12
N HIS A 290 -10.82 7.85 6.58
CA HIS A 290 -10.79 9.27 6.23
C HIS A 290 -10.47 9.51 4.75
N ALA A 291 -9.69 8.61 4.13
CA ALA A 291 -9.44 8.58 2.69
C ALA A 291 -10.63 8.04 1.86
N GLY A 292 -11.65 7.47 2.51
CA GLY A 292 -12.88 6.98 1.88
C GLY A 292 -12.94 5.47 1.63
N ALA A 293 -12.05 4.68 2.24
CA ALA A 293 -12.10 3.23 2.14
C ALA A 293 -13.32 2.67 2.89
N VAL A 294 -14.04 1.75 2.26
CA VAL A 294 -15.13 1.00 2.89
C VAL A 294 -14.66 -0.36 3.43
N ARG A 295 -13.56 -0.88 2.89
CA ARG A 295 -12.83 -2.05 3.39
C ARG A 295 -11.34 -1.80 3.20
N ALA A 296 -10.53 -2.24 4.15
CA ALA A 296 -9.07 -2.13 4.06
C ALA A 296 -8.38 -3.21 4.86
N MET A 297 -7.19 -3.59 4.41
CA MET A 297 -6.26 -4.48 5.09
C MET A 297 -4.92 -3.77 5.29
N GLU A 298 -4.25 -4.07 6.40
CA GLU A 298 -2.85 -3.69 6.60
C GLU A 298 -1.96 -4.50 5.63
N LEU A 299 -0.83 -3.90 5.27
CA LEU A 299 0.25 -4.51 4.50
C LEU A 299 1.51 -4.54 5.37
N ASP A 300 2.64 -5.01 4.81
CA ASP A 300 3.89 -5.11 5.57
C ASP A 300 4.30 -3.78 6.23
N ILE A 301 4.91 -3.85 7.42
CA ILE A 301 5.21 -2.72 8.32
C ILE A 301 6.72 -2.51 8.44
N ASN A 302 7.17 -1.66 9.37
CA ASN A 302 8.57 -1.29 9.60
C ASN A 302 9.18 -0.49 8.44
N ALA A 303 10.05 0.47 8.73
CA ALA A 303 10.48 1.48 7.75
C ALA A 303 11.02 0.93 6.41
N TYR A 304 11.47 -0.32 6.38
CA TYR A 304 12.04 -0.96 5.20
C TYR A 304 11.01 -1.48 4.19
N TRP A 305 9.79 -1.87 4.61
CA TRP A 305 8.88 -2.61 3.73
C TRP A 305 7.81 -1.74 3.04
N PRO A 306 7.11 -0.81 3.72
CA PRO A 306 6.16 0.13 3.11
C PRO A 306 6.77 0.89 1.95
N SER A 307 6.13 0.79 0.78
CA SER A 307 6.52 1.57 -0.38
C SER A 307 5.36 1.71 -1.34
N PHE A 308 5.23 2.91 -1.91
CA PHE A 308 4.38 3.16 -3.06
C PHE A 308 5.16 4.06 -4.01
N ILE A 309 5.42 3.54 -5.21
CA ILE A 309 6.23 4.19 -6.22
C ILE A 309 5.33 4.50 -7.40
N THR A 310 5.41 5.73 -7.89
CA THR A 310 4.74 6.17 -9.12
C THR A 310 5.75 6.29 -10.24
N TYR A 311 5.33 6.05 -11.48
CA TYR A 311 6.15 6.25 -12.67
C TYR A 311 5.52 7.34 -13.52
N ARG A 312 6.28 8.39 -13.84
CA ARG A 312 5.71 9.55 -14.56
C ARG A 312 5.54 9.28 -16.05
N PHE A 313 6.40 8.45 -16.64
CA PHE A 313 6.44 8.24 -18.09
C PHE A 313 6.44 6.74 -18.45
N PRO A 314 5.97 6.38 -19.66
CA PRO A 314 6.14 5.03 -20.20
C PRO A 314 7.57 4.50 -20.08
N GLY A 315 7.72 3.19 -19.93
CA GLY A 315 9.01 2.54 -19.73
C GLY A 315 9.51 2.66 -18.29
N ALA A 316 8.60 2.83 -17.32
CA ALA A 316 8.90 3.08 -15.91
C ALA A 316 9.78 4.34 -15.69
N GLY A 317 9.60 5.37 -16.51
CA GLY A 317 10.40 6.58 -16.47
C GLY A 317 10.05 7.50 -15.31
N HIS A 318 11.07 8.13 -14.72
CA HIS A 318 10.96 9.04 -13.57
C HIS A 318 10.17 8.43 -12.39
N PRO A 319 10.72 7.36 -11.78
CA PRO A 319 10.10 6.76 -10.61
C PRO A 319 10.20 7.68 -9.39
N ALA A 320 9.17 7.69 -8.55
CA ALA A 320 9.12 8.51 -7.35
C ALA A 320 8.32 7.86 -6.23
N ASN A 321 8.89 7.83 -5.02
CA ASN A 321 8.20 7.42 -3.80
C ASN A 321 7.06 8.39 -3.47
N LEU A 322 5.97 7.85 -2.87
CA LEU A 322 4.80 8.60 -2.44
C LEU A 322 5.13 9.65 -1.36
N LEU A 323 5.99 9.27 -0.42
CA LEU A 323 6.52 10.14 0.63
C LEU A 323 8.06 10.15 0.55
N ALA A 324 8.66 11.30 0.86
CA ALA A 324 10.12 11.50 0.73
C ALA A 324 10.95 10.70 1.74
N ASP A 325 10.34 10.30 2.85
CA ASP A 325 10.93 9.54 3.95
C ASP A 325 10.78 8.02 3.81
N MET A 326 10.15 7.54 2.72
CA MET A 326 10.24 6.13 2.32
C MET A 326 11.68 5.81 1.90
N ILE A 327 12.34 4.92 2.63
CA ILE A 327 13.81 4.75 2.55
C ILE A 327 14.28 3.86 1.41
N ARG A 328 13.41 2.98 0.87
CA ARG A 328 13.78 2.11 -0.24
C ARG A 328 13.84 2.93 -1.54
N SER A 329 14.76 2.53 -2.41
CA SER A 329 14.94 3.17 -3.72
C SER A 329 13.63 3.18 -4.52
N PRO A 330 13.30 4.27 -5.23
CA PRO A 330 12.16 4.28 -6.15
C PRO A 330 12.38 3.33 -7.36
N LEU A 331 13.57 2.75 -7.52
CA LEU A 331 13.86 1.70 -8.50
C LEU A 331 13.57 0.28 -7.99
N ARG A 332 13.18 0.11 -6.72
CA ARG A 332 13.04 -1.17 -6.01
C ARG A 332 12.47 -2.31 -6.86
N TYR A 333 11.30 -2.08 -7.48
CA TYR A 333 10.57 -3.10 -8.24
C TYR A 333 10.93 -3.14 -9.75
N LEU A 334 11.93 -2.38 -10.17
CA LEU A 334 12.54 -2.45 -11.51
C LEU A 334 13.81 -3.31 -11.53
N THR A 335 14.10 -3.93 -10.39
CA THR A 335 15.10 -4.96 -10.15
C THR A 335 14.44 -6.07 -9.33
N PRO A 336 14.99 -7.30 -9.28
CA PRO A 336 14.44 -8.36 -8.44
C PRO A 336 14.34 -7.93 -6.97
N ASP A 337 13.17 -8.07 -6.35
CA ASP A 337 12.93 -7.79 -4.93
C ASP A 337 12.77 -9.09 -4.14
N ASP A 338 13.24 -9.12 -2.89
CA ASP A 338 13.08 -10.26 -2.01
C ASP A 338 11.61 -10.54 -1.66
N ARG A 339 10.76 -9.50 -1.62
CA ARG A 339 9.34 -9.60 -1.24
C ARG A 339 8.41 -9.60 -2.44
N ASP A 340 7.25 -10.24 -2.27
CA ASP A 340 6.15 -10.06 -3.21
C ASP A 340 5.66 -8.62 -3.21
N PHE A 341 5.15 -8.17 -4.36
CA PHE A 341 4.69 -6.80 -4.54
C PHE A 341 3.62 -6.70 -5.61
N PHE A 342 2.90 -5.58 -5.59
CA PHE A 342 1.89 -5.27 -6.57
C PHE A 342 2.42 -4.28 -7.61
N ALA A 343 2.05 -4.50 -8.87
CA ALA A 343 2.26 -3.55 -9.94
C ALA A 343 0.92 -3.11 -10.53
N VAL A 344 0.85 -1.83 -10.89
CA VAL A 344 -0.32 -1.19 -11.47
C VAL A 344 0.01 -0.79 -12.90
N TYR A 345 -0.78 -1.28 -13.84
CA TYR A 345 -0.62 -1.00 -15.26
C TYR A 345 -1.79 -0.20 -15.80
N LEU A 346 -1.57 0.57 -16.86
CA LEU A 346 -2.64 1.08 -17.70
C LEU A 346 -3.47 -0.07 -18.28
N ARG A 347 -4.78 0.13 -18.34
CA ARG A 347 -5.73 -0.79 -18.97
C ARG A 347 -5.84 -0.60 -20.48
#